data_AF-A0A522C538-F1
#
_entry.id   AF-A0A522C538-F1
#
_cell.length_a   1.000
_cell.length_b   1.000
_cell.length_c   1.000
_cell.angle_alpha   90.00
_cell.angle_beta   90.00
_cell.angle_gamma   90.00
#
_symmetry.space_group_name_H-M   'P 1'
#
loop_
_entity.id
_entity.type
_entity.pdbx_description
1 polymer ?
#
loop_
_entity_poly.entity_id
_entity_poly.type
_entity_poly.pdbx_seq_one_letter_code
_entity_poly.pdbx_strand_id
1 'polypeptide(L)'
;MLGALVVLGTTIGIRTLKSSAAHSNFESALAVAETGVDGTLAEISEAYNSTPSVDYTSPSACAITAPTTTFADAETERAWARDALSALPDSCLTTVPGGQYASIRPTNRNAVYSMSWVPSRESAGNKRRLIKAEYLFAPYKPTNAVLTEGALDFSGSVAITSVGSTPSDVHANSTISGYNGSTNIAGSMSASGALSGSCPSSITGGCTAGAPVQALPNISARRYYDSQRAAYASHWFDLCPDGVMRGPAAVGALPCTGSTMSTTNGWEFAVTGGVPTWTLPRTAGGPFNGIYYVYQGDAVVGSNGNSSTTWQISVLAEAERGVINAATCDKRGGNVEWKLFNLTPWLSGLQMLAESNLTGNANATAGSGLFLAGDKVDLNTSSSTITGAVIAANNCAAAGENTIQGVTINYDDTMETPLSDIIRTSLWLDYPAG
;
A
#
# COMPACT_ATOMS: atom_id res chain seq x y z
N MET A 1 57.13 -21.02 33.72
CA MET A 1 56.14 -21.42 32.69
C MET A 1 54.70 -20.94 32.95
N LEU A 2 54.34 -20.39 34.12
CA LEU A 2 52.99 -19.84 34.36
C LEU A 2 52.74 -18.43 33.75
N GLY A 3 53.77 -17.58 33.63
CA GLY A 3 53.62 -16.20 33.14
C GLY A 3 53.29 -16.05 31.65
N ALA A 4 53.69 -17.01 30.81
CA ALA A 4 53.43 -16.97 29.37
C ALA A 4 51.97 -17.31 29.02
N LEU A 5 51.28 -18.12 29.84
CA LEU A 5 49.89 -18.54 29.58
C LEU A 5 48.88 -17.41 29.87
N VAL A 6 49.16 -16.55 30.85
CA VAL A 6 48.29 -15.43 31.25
C VAL A 6 48.33 -14.27 30.24
N VAL A 7 49.48 -14.04 29.61
CA VAL A 7 49.65 -13.01 28.56
C VAL A 7 48.96 -13.41 27.24
N LEU A 8 48.95 -14.70 26.91
CA LEU A 8 48.24 -15.25 25.74
C LEU A 8 46.71 -15.27 25.93
N GLY A 9 46.21 -15.59 27.13
CA GLY A 9 44.77 -15.57 27.43
C GLY A 9 44.15 -14.16 27.43
N THR A 10 44.88 -13.17 27.95
CA THR A 10 44.43 -11.77 27.98
C THR A 10 44.44 -11.11 26.59
N THR A 11 45.43 -11.42 25.74
CA THR A 11 45.48 -10.90 24.35
C THR A 11 44.40 -11.51 23.47
N ILE A 12 44.03 -12.78 23.66
CA ILE A 12 42.90 -13.40 22.97
C ILE A 12 41.59 -12.75 23.42
N GLY A 13 41.33 -12.63 24.73
CA GLY A 13 40.11 -11.99 25.26
C GLY A 13 39.92 -10.54 24.80
N ILE A 14 41.00 -9.74 24.74
CA ILE A 14 40.96 -8.36 24.22
C ILE A 14 40.66 -8.35 22.71
N ARG A 15 41.17 -9.31 21.93
CA ARG A 15 40.84 -9.44 20.50
C ARG A 15 39.38 -9.85 20.28
N THR A 16 38.84 -10.77 21.09
CA THR A 16 37.43 -11.18 21.00
C THR A 16 36.47 -10.08 21.42
N LEU A 17 36.79 -9.32 22.48
CA LEU A 17 36.01 -8.15 22.91
C LEU A 17 36.08 -7.01 21.88
N LYS A 18 37.25 -6.76 21.29
CA LYS A 18 37.39 -5.78 20.19
C LYS A 18 36.64 -6.21 18.94
N SER A 19 36.64 -7.51 18.61
CA SER A 19 35.89 -8.06 17.48
C SER A 19 34.37 -7.95 17.70
N SER A 20 33.89 -8.32 18.88
CA SER A 20 32.48 -8.23 19.25
C SER A 20 31.99 -6.77 19.31
N ALA A 21 32.78 -5.87 19.91
CA ALA A 21 32.47 -4.44 19.91
C ALA A 21 32.52 -3.83 18.51
N ALA A 22 33.45 -4.26 17.65
CA ALA A 22 33.49 -3.83 16.25
C ALA A 22 32.26 -4.29 15.47
N HIS A 23 31.77 -5.52 15.72
CA HIS A 23 30.57 -6.06 15.08
C HIS A 23 29.29 -5.38 15.59
N SER A 24 29.14 -5.20 16.91
CA SER A 24 27.98 -4.49 17.46
C SER A 24 27.92 -3.03 16.99
N ASN A 25 29.06 -2.34 16.93
CA ASN A 25 29.11 -0.97 16.39
C ASN A 25 28.89 -0.92 14.87
N PHE A 26 29.23 -2.01 14.16
CA PHE A 26 28.98 -2.15 12.72
C PHE A 26 27.48 -2.21 12.44
N GLU A 27 26.77 -3.12 13.10
CA GLU A 27 25.32 -3.29 12.94
C GLU A 27 24.57 -2.03 13.40
N SER A 28 25.03 -1.40 14.48
CA SER A 28 24.43 -0.17 14.98
C SER A 28 24.56 1.00 13.98
N ALA A 29 25.73 1.18 13.35
CA ALA A 29 25.90 2.25 12.37
C ALA A 29 25.07 2.01 11.10
N LEU A 30 24.87 0.75 10.70
CA LEU A 30 24.00 0.40 9.58
C LEU A 30 22.54 0.73 9.90
N ALA A 31 22.02 0.24 11.03
CA ALA A 31 20.64 0.48 11.46
C ALA A 31 20.31 1.98 11.58
N VAL A 32 21.26 2.78 12.06
CA VAL A 32 21.11 4.25 12.14
C VAL A 32 21.04 4.88 10.75
N ALA A 33 21.82 4.41 9.78
CA ALA A 33 21.75 4.91 8.41
C ALA A 33 20.45 4.45 7.70
N GLU A 34 19.98 3.23 7.93
CA GLU A 34 18.69 2.71 7.43
C GLU A 34 17.53 3.55 7.97
N THR A 35 17.55 3.88 9.26
CA THR A 35 16.55 4.79 9.86
C THR A 35 16.48 6.13 9.12
N GLY A 36 17.63 6.66 8.69
CA GLY A 36 17.67 7.89 7.91
C GLY A 36 17.14 7.76 6.48
N VAL A 37 17.33 6.59 5.85
CA VAL A 37 16.71 6.28 4.55
C VAL A 37 15.19 6.20 4.72
N ASP A 38 14.72 5.42 5.69
CA ASP A 38 13.29 5.20 5.94
C ASP A 38 12.56 6.50 6.27
N GLY A 39 13.15 7.35 7.12
CA GLY A 39 12.58 8.66 7.45
C GLY A 39 12.45 9.56 6.23
N THR A 40 13.49 9.65 5.40
CA THR A 40 13.47 10.49 4.19
C THR A 40 12.48 9.96 3.15
N LEU A 41 12.40 8.63 3.00
CA LEU A 41 11.46 7.98 2.10
C LEU A 41 10.00 8.18 2.56
N ALA A 42 9.75 8.17 3.87
CA ALA A 42 8.44 8.49 4.43
C ALA A 42 8.04 9.94 4.08
N GLU A 43 8.96 10.90 4.22
CA GLU A 43 8.71 12.29 3.84
C GLU A 43 8.50 12.47 2.32
N ILE A 44 9.30 11.77 1.50
CA ILE A 44 9.14 11.74 0.04
C ILE A 44 7.77 11.19 -0.34
N SER A 45 7.35 10.09 0.31
CA SER A 45 6.04 9.49 0.12
C SER A 45 4.92 10.46 0.51
N GLU A 46 5.01 11.07 1.69
CA GLU A 46 4.02 12.05 2.18
C GLU A 46 3.89 13.26 1.24
N ALA A 47 5.02 13.80 0.77
CA ALA A 47 5.03 14.91 -0.17
C ALA A 47 4.41 14.53 -1.52
N TYR A 48 4.79 13.38 -2.09
CA TYR A 48 4.20 12.86 -3.32
C TYR A 48 2.68 12.66 -3.18
N ASN A 49 2.23 12.18 -2.01
CA ASN A 49 0.82 11.98 -1.72
C ASN A 49 0.05 13.31 -1.62
N SER A 50 0.66 14.34 -1.03
CA SER A 50 0.02 15.64 -0.85
C SER A 50 -0.09 16.45 -2.16
N THR A 51 0.94 16.36 -3.01
CA THR A 51 1.00 17.08 -4.28
C THR A 51 1.72 16.22 -5.34
N PRO A 52 0.99 15.35 -6.06
CA PRO A 52 1.55 14.56 -7.15
C PRO A 52 2.18 15.48 -8.18
N SER A 53 3.34 15.10 -8.72
CA SER A 53 4.21 15.87 -9.63
C SER A 53 5.17 16.89 -8.98
N VAL A 54 5.07 17.17 -7.68
CA VAL A 54 6.09 18.00 -7.01
C VAL A 54 7.26 17.12 -6.59
N ASP A 55 8.44 17.41 -7.13
CA ASP A 55 9.68 16.86 -6.64
C ASP A 55 9.86 17.23 -5.17
N TYR A 56 9.84 16.25 -4.26
CA TYR A 56 10.14 16.49 -2.85
C TYR A 56 11.49 17.19 -2.74
N THR A 57 11.51 18.37 -2.13
CA THR A 57 12.74 19.09 -1.82
C THR A 57 12.96 19.01 -0.32
N SER A 58 14.13 18.48 0.09
CA SER A 58 14.57 18.57 1.48
C SER A 58 14.48 20.02 1.99
N PRO A 59 14.29 20.25 3.30
CA PRO A 59 14.25 21.59 3.89
C PRO A 59 15.42 22.44 3.39
N SER A 60 15.21 23.74 3.17
CA SER A 60 16.18 24.59 2.45
C SER A 60 17.61 24.56 3.02
N ALA A 61 17.77 24.39 4.33
CA ALA A 61 19.08 24.25 4.98
C ALA A 61 19.78 22.91 4.69
N CYS A 62 19.03 21.90 4.25
CA CYS A 62 19.46 20.53 3.95
C CYS A 62 19.33 20.18 2.45
N ALA A 63 18.83 21.13 1.64
CA ALA A 63 18.65 20.95 0.22
C ALA A 63 20.01 20.89 -0.49
N ILE A 64 20.28 19.75 -1.12
CA ILE A 64 21.48 19.52 -1.92
C ILE A 64 21.06 19.25 -3.36
N THR A 65 21.77 19.81 -4.33
CA THR A 65 21.62 19.45 -5.74
C THR A 65 22.76 18.52 -6.14
N ALA A 66 22.44 17.39 -6.78
CA ALA A 66 23.46 16.53 -7.37
C ALA A 66 24.14 17.27 -8.55
N PRO A 67 25.47 17.15 -8.71
CA PRO A 67 26.21 17.85 -9.76
C PRO A 67 25.81 17.37 -11.16
N THR A 68 25.28 16.15 -11.27
CA THR A 68 24.81 15.54 -12.51
C THR A 68 23.60 14.64 -12.24
N THR A 69 22.84 14.33 -13.28
CA THR A 69 21.77 13.29 -13.25
C THR A 69 22.35 11.87 -13.39
N THR A 70 23.60 11.74 -13.85
CA THR A 70 24.28 10.46 -14.07
C THR A 70 25.76 10.61 -13.78
N PHE A 71 26.26 9.88 -12.79
CA PHE A 71 27.68 9.84 -12.47
C PHE A 71 28.42 8.91 -13.43
N ALA A 72 29.69 9.23 -13.70
CA ALA A 72 30.54 8.42 -14.56
C ALA A 72 30.70 6.98 -14.03
N ASP A 73 30.77 6.86 -12.71
CA ASP A 73 30.86 5.58 -12.01
C ASP A 73 30.33 5.66 -10.57
N ALA A 74 30.20 4.48 -9.98
CA ALA A 74 29.85 4.21 -8.60
C ALA A 74 30.66 5.00 -7.57
N GLU A 75 31.96 5.11 -7.79
CA GLU A 75 32.91 5.69 -6.84
C GLU A 75 32.77 7.21 -6.78
N THR A 76 32.60 7.84 -7.95
CA THR A 76 32.40 9.27 -8.09
C THR A 76 31.09 9.70 -7.43
N GLU A 77 30.02 8.91 -7.60
CA GLU A 77 28.74 9.12 -6.92
C GLU A 77 28.89 9.02 -5.40
N ARG A 78 29.60 7.97 -4.94
CA ARG A 78 29.85 7.71 -3.52
C ARG A 78 30.65 8.84 -2.86
N ALA A 79 31.72 9.29 -3.50
CA ALA A 79 32.56 10.37 -3.01
C ALA A 79 31.75 11.67 -2.87
N TRP A 80 30.97 12.02 -3.90
CA TRP A 80 30.09 13.18 -3.85
C TRP A 80 29.07 13.09 -2.70
N ALA A 81 28.36 11.96 -2.57
CA ALA A 81 27.32 11.80 -1.55
C ALA A 81 27.91 11.92 -0.13
N ARG A 82 29.08 11.32 0.09
CA ARG A 82 29.82 11.43 1.35
C ARG A 82 30.18 12.87 1.68
N ASP A 83 30.73 13.60 0.72
CA ASP A 83 31.16 14.98 0.91
C ASP A 83 29.96 15.90 1.14
N ALA A 84 28.87 15.71 0.39
CA ALA A 84 27.62 16.44 0.57
C ALA A 84 27.04 16.23 1.97
N LEU A 85 26.91 14.98 2.42
CA LEU A 85 26.40 14.65 3.75
C LEU A 85 27.32 15.13 4.87
N SER A 86 28.64 15.10 4.65
CA SER A 86 29.65 15.61 5.60
C SER A 86 29.72 17.14 5.65
N ALA A 87 29.14 17.85 4.68
CA ALA A 87 29.10 19.30 4.62
C ALA A 87 27.79 19.89 5.17
N LEU A 88 26.78 19.05 5.43
CA LEU A 88 25.49 19.51 5.96
C LEU A 88 25.65 20.18 7.34
N PRO A 89 24.85 21.22 7.63
CA PRO A 89 24.83 21.85 8.94
C PRO A 89 24.21 20.92 9.99
N ASP A 90 24.50 21.18 11.28
CA ASP A 90 24.00 20.38 12.39
C ASP A 90 22.48 20.35 12.49
N SER A 91 21.78 21.36 11.95
CA SER A 91 20.32 21.38 11.84
C SER A 91 19.75 20.26 10.97
N CYS A 92 20.57 19.62 10.15
CA CYS A 92 20.20 18.48 9.30
C CYS A 92 20.58 17.13 9.91
N LEU A 93 21.18 17.12 11.11
CA LEU A 93 21.50 15.90 11.83
C LEU A 93 20.32 15.49 12.71
N THR A 94 19.91 14.23 12.58
CA THR A 94 18.96 13.60 13.48
C THR A 94 19.69 12.72 14.48
N THR A 95 19.37 12.88 15.76
CA THR A 95 19.91 12.03 16.83
C THR A 95 18.93 10.91 17.15
N VAL A 96 19.42 9.68 17.16
CA VAL A 96 18.63 8.47 17.47
C VAL A 96 19.33 7.63 18.54
N PRO A 97 18.63 6.70 19.21
CA PRO A 97 19.29 5.73 20.07
C PRO A 97 20.37 4.96 19.30
N GLY A 98 21.64 5.18 19.65
CA GLY A 98 22.79 4.51 19.03
C GLY A 98 23.63 5.37 18.09
N GLY A 99 23.21 6.58 17.72
CA GLY A 99 24.04 7.44 16.86
C GLY A 99 23.37 8.70 16.35
N GLN A 100 24.00 9.30 15.35
CA GLN A 100 23.44 10.40 14.56
C GLN A 100 23.42 10.01 13.08
N TYR A 101 22.48 10.56 12.33
CA TYR A 101 22.49 10.46 10.87
C TYR A 101 22.14 11.79 10.22
N ALA A 102 22.52 11.92 8.96
CA ALA A 102 22.00 12.92 8.04
C ALA A 102 21.58 12.20 6.77
N SER A 103 20.51 12.70 6.14
CA SER A 103 20.01 12.16 4.90
C SER A 103 19.73 13.26 3.90
N ILE A 104 19.90 12.96 2.61
CA ILE A 104 19.57 13.87 1.51
C ILE A 104 18.80 13.14 0.42
N ARG A 105 17.82 13.85 -0.16
CA ARG A 105 17.28 13.56 -1.49
C ARG A 105 17.68 14.71 -2.43
N PRO A 106 18.62 14.51 -3.36
CA PRO A 106 19.01 15.55 -4.29
C PRO A 106 17.93 15.80 -5.36
N THR A 107 17.70 17.07 -5.71
CA THR A 107 16.58 17.56 -6.56
C THR A 107 16.50 16.98 -7.99
N ASN A 108 17.53 16.26 -8.47
CA ASN A 108 17.57 15.70 -9.83
C ASN A 108 17.79 14.17 -9.85
N ARG A 109 17.55 13.48 -8.72
CA ARG A 109 17.62 12.02 -8.67
C ARG A 109 16.50 11.45 -7.82
N ASN A 110 16.06 10.25 -8.20
CA ASN A 110 15.19 9.43 -7.36
C ASN A 110 16.03 8.50 -6.50
N ALA A 111 16.87 9.10 -5.66
CA ALA A 111 17.71 8.40 -4.71
C ALA A 111 17.78 9.16 -3.39
N VAL A 112 17.79 8.44 -2.28
CA VAL A 112 18.08 8.92 -0.94
C VAL A 112 19.47 8.44 -0.57
N TYR A 113 20.28 9.33 -0.01
CA TYR A 113 21.57 8.99 0.58
C TYR A 113 21.50 9.29 2.07
N SER A 114 21.93 8.35 2.90
CA SER A 114 21.95 8.50 4.36
C SER A 114 23.33 8.14 4.88
N MET A 115 23.91 9.03 5.69
CA MET A 115 25.16 8.77 6.39
C MET A 115 24.96 8.79 7.89
N SER A 116 25.44 7.75 8.56
CA SER A 116 25.43 7.64 10.02
C SER A 116 26.79 7.93 10.63
N TRP A 117 26.77 8.30 11.92
CA TRP A 117 27.92 8.42 12.80
C TRP A 117 27.60 7.81 14.17
N VAL A 118 28.39 6.83 14.58
CA VAL A 118 28.29 6.18 15.90
C VAL A 118 29.56 6.45 16.69
N PRO A 119 29.49 7.03 17.91
CA PRO A 119 28.28 7.45 18.62
C PRO A 119 27.73 8.82 18.18
N SER A 120 28.54 9.68 17.56
CA SER A 120 28.13 11.00 17.07
C SER A 120 29.11 11.52 16.01
N ARG A 121 28.70 12.52 15.23
CA ARG A 121 29.53 13.14 14.18
C ARG A 121 30.79 13.79 14.75
N GLU A 122 30.69 14.41 15.92
CA GLU A 122 31.82 15.09 16.58
C GLU A 122 32.78 14.15 17.31
N SER A 123 32.45 12.86 17.44
CA SER A 123 33.32 11.91 18.13
C SER A 123 34.57 11.60 17.29
N ALA A 124 35.76 11.84 17.86
CA ALA A 124 37.06 11.63 17.22
C ALA A 124 37.34 10.19 16.73
N GLY A 125 36.52 9.21 17.14
CA GLY A 125 36.60 7.82 16.73
C GLY A 125 35.33 7.29 16.06
N ASN A 126 34.48 8.18 15.53
CA ASN A 126 33.19 7.79 14.99
C ASN A 126 33.29 6.70 13.91
N LYS A 127 32.33 5.78 13.94
CA LYS A 127 32.11 4.82 12.86
C LYS A 127 31.03 5.39 11.94
N ARG A 128 31.32 5.39 10.64
CA ARG A 128 30.44 5.97 9.63
C ARG A 128 29.99 4.93 8.63
N ARG A 129 28.75 5.04 8.18
CA ARG A 129 28.20 4.25 7.07
C ARG A 129 27.42 5.17 6.15
N LEU A 130 27.56 4.95 4.85
CA LEU A 130 26.78 5.62 3.82
C LEU A 130 25.93 4.55 3.14
N ILE A 131 24.64 4.82 3.02
CA ILE A 131 23.66 4.00 2.30
C ILE A 131 23.06 4.85 1.19
N LYS A 132 22.79 4.20 0.07
CA LYS A 132 21.94 4.72 -1.02
C LYS A 132 20.67 3.86 -1.12
N ALA A 133 19.55 4.51 -1.36
CA ALA A 133 18.28 3.88 -1.71
C ALA A 133 17.68 4.57 -2.94
N GLU A 134 17.45 3.84 -4.03
CA GLU A 134 16.71 4.38 -5.17
C GLU A 134 15.20 4.20 -4.95
N TYR A 135 14.38 5.02 -5.59
CA TYR A 135 12.94 4.87 -5.51
C TYR A 135 12.27 5.20 -6.84
N LEU A 136 11.08 4.64 -7.07
CA LEU A 136 10.30 4.89 -8.25
C LEU A 136 8.82 4.93 -7.88
N PHE A 137 8.15 6.05 -8.16
CA PHE A 137 6.69 6.07 -8.13
C PHE A 137 6.19 5.41 -9.42
N ALA A 138 5.80 4.14 -9.32
CA ALA A 138 5.22 3.38 -10.42
C ALA A 138 3.77 3.04 -10.06
N PRO A 139 2.83 3.08 -11.03
CA PRO A 139 1.50 2.54 -10.82
C PRO A 139 1.58 1.09 -10.32
N TYR A 140 0.70 0.74 -9.39
CA TYR A 140 0.55 -0.63 -8.95
C TYR A 140 -0.13 -1.42 -10.06
N LYS A 141 0.49 -2.54 -10.42
CA LYS A 141 -0.08 -3.56 -11.29
C LYS A 141 -0.25 -4.83 -10.46
N PRO A 142 -1.45 -5.44 -10.42
CA PRO A 142 -1.65 -6.67 -9.68
C PRO A 142 -0.74 -7.78 -10.25
N THR A 143 -0.20 -8.60 -9.35
CA THR A 143 0.56 -9.81 -9.70
C THR A 143 -0.29 -11.07 -9.63
N ASN A 144 -1.43 -10.98 -8.95
CA ASN A 144 -2.33 -12.07 -8.63
C ASN A 144 -3.77 -11.62 -8.88
N ALA A 145 -4.63 -12.57 -9.24
CA ALA A 145 -6.07 -12.34 -9.35
C ALA A 145 -6.69 -12.08 -7.97
N VAL A 146 -6.19 -12.75 -6.95
CA VAL A 146 -6.55 -12.55 -5.55
C VAL A 146 -5.28 -12.52 -4.70
N LEU A 147 -5.08 -11.44 -3.95
CA LEU A 147 -3.96 -11.27 -3.01
C LEU A 147 -4.49 -10.79 -1.66
N THR A 148 -4.30 -11.58 -0.60
CA THR A 148 -4.73 -11.20 0.74
C THR A 148 -3.60 -11.27 1.75
N GLU A 149 -3.55 -10.32 2.68
CA GLU A 149 -2.63 -10.39 3.83
C GLU A 149 -3.13 -11.46 4.83
N GLY A 150 -4.42 -11.46 5.11
CA GLY A 150 -5.07 -12.39 6.04
C GLY A 150 -5.47 -13.71 5.41
N ALA A 151 -6.11 -14.57 6.22
CA ALA A 151 -6.63 -15.85 5.79
C ALA A 151 -7.69 -15.67 4.68
N LEU A 152 -7.78 -16.67 3.81
CA LEU A 152 -8.72 -16.69 2.69
C LEU A 152 -9.49 -18.00 2.68
N ASP A 153 -10.80 -17.91 2.82
CA ASP A 153 -11.71 -19.04 2.73
C ASP A 153 -12.49 -19.01 1.42
N PHE A 154 -12.41 -20.11 0.68
CA PHE A 154 -13.24 -20.34 -0.49
C PHE A 154 -14.47 -21.13 -0.09
N SER A 155 -15.65 -20.76 -0.61
CA SER A 155 -16.82 -21.60 -0.43
C SER A 155 -17.69 -21.62 -1.69
N GLY A 156 -18.53 -22.66 -1.82
CA GLY A 156 -19.35 -22.86 -3.01
C GLY A 156 -18.51 -23.08 -4.28
N SER A 157 -19.00 -22.56 -5.42
CA SER A 157 -18.32 -22.63 -6.70
C SER A 157 -17.56 -21.34 -6.97
N VAL A 158 -16.27 -21.42 -7.27
CA VAL A 158 -15.43 -20.25 -7.56
C VAL A 158 -14.64 -20.52 -8.82
N ALA A 159 -14.63 -19.56 -9.74
CA ALA A 159 -13.83 -19.62 -10.96
C ALA A 159 -12.92 -18.41 -11.04
N ILE A 160 -11.62 -18.63 -11.11
CA ILE A 160 -10.61 -17.59 -11.30
C ILE A 160 -9.95 -17.89 -12.63
N THR A 161 -10.23 -17.06 -13.62
CA THR A 161 -9.74 -17.22 -14.99
C THR A 161 -8.91 -16.01 -15.39
N SER A 162 -8.38 -15.99 -16.61
CA SER A 162 -7.62 -14.85 -17.14
C SER A 162 -8.30 -14.32 -18.39
N VAL A 163 -8.30 -12.99 -18.55
CA VAL A 163 -8.73 -12.32 -19.79
C VAL A 163 -7.66 -12.50 -20.89
N GLY A 164 -6.42 -12.81 -20.49
CA GLY A 164 -5.27 -12.99 -21.37
C GLY A 164 -4.52 -14.31 -21.14
N SER A 165 -3.23 -14.31 -21.45
CA SER A 165 -2.35 -15.49 -21.25
C SER A 165 -1.68 -15.53 -19.88
N THR A 166 -1.81 -14.46 -19.08
CA THR A 166 -1.17 -14.38 -17.77
C THR A 166 -1.89 -15.29 -16.78
N PRO A 167 -1.19 -16.16 -16.04
CA PRO A 167 -1.80 -17.02 -15.03
C PRO A 167 -2.59 -16.20 -13.99
N SER A 168 -3.79 -16.67 -13.67
CA SER A 168 -4.67 -16.01 -12.70
C SER A 168 -4.40 -16.54 -11.30
N ASP A 169 -3.23 -16.21 -10.76
CA ASP A 169 -2.73 -16.77 -9.50
C ASP A 169 -3.50 -16.24 -8.28
N VAL A 170 -3.56 -17.05 -7.23
CA VAL A 170 -4.12 -16.71 -5.92
C VAL A 170 -3.03 -16.82 -4.86
N HIS A 171 -2.91 -15.80 -4.03
CA HIS A 171 -1.99 -15.81 -2.90
C HIS A 171 -2.65 -15.27 -1.61
N ALA A 172 -2.35 -15.91 -0.48
CA ALA A 172 -2.61 -15.36 0.84
C ALA A 172 -1.32 -15.39 1.68
N ASN A 173 -0.98 -14.28 2.35
CA ASN A 173 0.13 -14.23 3.32
C ASN A 173 -0.21 -14.98 4.63
N SER A 174 -1.34 -15.69 4.66
CA SER A 174 -1.81 -16.53 5.76
C SER A 174 -2.27 -17.89 5.24
N THR A 175 -3.27 -18.51 5.89
CA THR A 175 -3.85 -19.80 5.49
C THR A 175 -4.90 -19.62 4.39
N ILE A 176 -4.94 -20.57 3.44
CA ILE A 176 -6.07 -20.70 2.52
C ILE A 176 -6.88 -21.96 2.87
N SER A 177 -8.20 -21.81 2.98
CA SER A 177 -9.14 -22.88 3.32
C SER A 177 -10.37 -22.95 2.41
N GLY A 178 -11.22 -23.96 2.65
CA GLY A 178 -12.56 -24.10 2.07
C GLY A 178 -12.62 -24.47 0.57
N TYR A 179 -11.49 -24.40 -0.14
CA TYR A 179 -11.39 -24.80 -1.54
C TYR A 179 -11.65 -26.30 -1.72
N ASN A 180 -12.29 -26.64 -2.84
CA ASN A 180 -12.73 -28.01 -3.13
C ASN A 180 -12.77 -28.25 -4.65
N GLY A 181 -13.36 -29.37 -5.08
CA GLY A 181 -13.45 -29.72 -6.52
C GLY A 181 -14.21 -28.72 -7.39
N SER A 182 -14.97 -27.80 -6.80
CA SER A 182 -15.68 -26.70 -7.47
C SER A 182 -14.88 -25.39 -7.50
N THR A 183 -13.66 -25.38 -6.96
CA THR A 183 -12.73 -24.25 -7.06
C THR A 183 -11.86 -24.43 -8.31
N ASN A 184 -12.05 -23.56 -9.30
CA ASN A 184 -11.29 -23.56 -10.55
C ASN A 184 -10.38 -22.33 -10.60
N ILE A 185 -9.09 -22.53 -10.83
CA ILE A 185 -8.09 -21.46 -10.91
C ILE A 185 -7.19 -21.73 -12.12
N ALA A 186 -7.23 -20.85 -13.11
CA ALA A 186 -6.37 -20.87 -14.30
C ALA A 186 -4.95 -20.33 -14.00
N GLY A 187 -4.43 -20.69 -12.83
CA GLY A 187 -3.16 -20.25 -12.25
C GLY A 187 -2.80 -21.13 -11.07
N SER A 188 -1.87 -20.65 -10.25
CA SER A 188 -1.37 -21.30 -9.04
C SER A 188 -2.13 -20.80 -7.82
N MET A 189 -2.24 -21.64 -6.80
CA MET A 189 -2.69 -21.23 -5.46
C MET A 189 -1.51 -21.31 -4.50
N SER A 190 -1.25 -20.27 -3.73
CA SER A 190 -0.15 -20.27 -2.77
C SER A 190 -0.51 -19.59 -1.45
N ALA A 191 0.05 -20.11 -0.36
CA ALA A 191 -0.17 -19.59 0.98
C ALA A 191 1.17 -19.48 1.71
N SER A 192 1.43 -18.37 2.40
CA SER A 192 2.56 -18.31 3.34
C SER A 192 2.33 -19.17 4.58
N GLY A 193 1.07 -19.32 4.97
CA GLY A 193 0.63 -20.28 5.97
C GLY A 193 0.36 -21.66 5.38
N ALA A 194 -0.70 -22.28 5.89
CA ALA A 194 -1.13 -23.61 5.48
C ALA A 194 -2.13 -23.56 4.31
N LEU A 195 -2.31 -24.70 3.67
CA LEU A 195 -3.41 -24.99 2.75
C LEU A 195 -4.26 -26.10 3.39
N SER A 196 -5.54 -25.87 3.65
CA SER A 196 -6.37 -26.77 4.47
C SER A 196 -6.98 -27.98 3.72
N GLY A 197 -6.27 -28.55 2.75
CA GLY A 197 -6.82 -29.59 1.88
C GLY A 197 -5.84 -30.10 0.82
N SER A 198 -6.34 -30.99 -0.03
CA SER A 198 -5.60 -31.47 -1.21
C SER A 198 -5.84 -30.54 -2.39
N CYS A 199 -4.78 -30.21 -3.13
CA CYS A 199 -4.87 -29.37 -4.31
C CYS A 199 -5.85 -29.93 -5.35
N PRO A 200 -6.95 -29.22 -5.69
CA PRO A 200 -7.87 -29.65 -6.74
C PRO A 200 -7.17 -29.71 -8.11
N SER A 201 -7.54 -30.69 -8.94
CA SER A 201 -7.01 -30.82 -10.31
C SER A 201 -7.46 -29.69 -11.25
N SER A 202 -8.46 -28.92 -10.84
CA SER A 202 -8.97 -27.71 -11.50
C SER A 202 -8.09 -26.47 -11.26
N ILE A 203 -6.99 -26.60 -10.51
CA ILE A 203 -5.96 -25.57 -10.33
C ILE A 203 -4.78 -25.92 -11.24
N THR A 204 -4.54 -25.12 -12.29
CA THR A 204 -3.59 -25.49 -13.35
C THR A 204 -2.12 -25.29 -12.97
N GLY A 205 -1.83 -24.31 -12.11
CA GLY A 205 -0.46 -24.00 -11.64
C GLY A 205 -0.03 -24.78 -10.39
N GLY A 206 -0.93 -25.58 -9.82
CA GLY A 206 -0.71 -26.33 -8.59
C GLY A 206 -0.88 -25.48 -7.31
N CYS A 207 -0.64 -26.13 -6.16
CA CYS A 207 -0.83 -25.51 -4.86
C CYS A 207 0.46 -25.59 -4.01
N THR A 208 0.83 -24.47 -3.39
CA THR A 208 2.05 -24.37 -2.57
C THR A 208 1.75 -23.76 -1.19
N ALA A 209 2.01 -24.51 -0.12
CA ALA A 209 2.01 -23.98 1.24
C ALA A 209 3.42 -23.52 1.64
N GLY A 210 3.54 -22.59 2.61
CA GLY A 210 4.82 -22.03 3.05
C GLY A 210 5.53 -21.16 2.01
N ALA A 211 4.80 -20.57 1.07
CA ALA A 211 5.35 -19.65 0.07
C ALA A 211 5.80 -18.32 0.73
N PRO A 212 6.80 -17.61 0.18
CA PRO A 212 7.18 -16.30 0.70
C PRO A 212 5.99 -15.32 0.69
N VAL A 213 5.93 -14.47 1.71
CA VAL A 213 4.97 -13.37 1.81
C VAL A 213 5.10 -12.46 0.60
N GLN A 214 3.98 -12.07 0.00
CA GLN A 214 3.91 -11.14 -1.11
C GLN A 214 3.52 -9.75 -0.62
N ALA A 215 4.14 -8.71 -1.19
CA ALA A 215 3.86 -7.33 -0.78
C ALA A 215 2.51 -6.84 -1.31
N LEU A 216 1.74 -6.17 -0.46
CA LEU A 216 0.50 -5.51 -0.82
C LEU A 216 0.71 -4.00 -0.99
N PRO A 217 -0.04 -3.33 -1.90
CA PRO A 217 -0.06 -1.88 -1.94
C PRO A 217 -0.69 -1.31 -0.68
N ASN A 218 -0.33 -0.08 -0.32
CA ASN A 218 -1.01 0.62 0.76
C ASN A 218 -2.42 1.04 0.30
N ILE A 219 -3.44 0.47 0.94
CA ILE A 219 -4.86 0.76 0.64
C ILE A 219 -5.31 1.93 1.52
N SER A 220 -5.38 3.13 0.93
CA SER A 220 -5.86 4.35 1.60
C SER A 220 -6.71 5.19 0.67
N ALA A 221 -7.97 5.40 1.04
CA ALA A 221 -8.91 6.24 0.29
C ALA A 221 -8.43 7.70 0.27
N ARG A 222 -8.02 8.24 1.42
CA ARG A 222 -7.45 9.60 1.58
C ARG A 222 -6.27 9.82 0.64
N ARG A 223 -5.32 8.88 0.62
CA ARG A 223 -4.13 8.98 -0.23
C ARG A 223 -4.49 9.01 -1.71
N TYR A 224 -5.41 8.15 -2.13
CA TYR A 224 -5.89 8.13 -3.50
C TYR A 224 -6.60 9.44 -3.86
N TYR A 225 -7.45 9.95 -2.95
CA TYR A 225 -8.13 11.23 -3.07
C TYR A 225 -7.15 12.38 -3.30
N ASP A 226 -6.16 12.53 -2.43
CA ASP A 226 -5.17 13.60 -2.54
C ASP A 226 -4.41 13.56 -3.86
N SER A 227 -4.13 12.33 -4.34
CA SER A 227 -3.38 12.17 -5.59
C SER A 227 -4.20 12.37 -6.88
N GLN A 228 -5.49 12.09 -6.87
CA GLN A 228 -6.30 12.04 -8.10
C GLN A 228 -7.34 13.15 -8.22
N ARG A 229 -7.76 13.78 -7.11
CA ARG A 229 -8.88 14.74 -7.11
C ARG A 229 -8.72 15.90 -8.10
N ALA A 230 -7.50 16.41 -8.26
CA ALA A 230 -7.23 17.54 -9.15
C ALA A 230 -7.32 17.13 -10.62
N ALA A 231 -6.79 15.95 -10.98
CA ALA A 231 -6.80 15.44 -12.35
C ALA A 231 -8.22 15.13 -12.85
N TYR A 232 -9.12 14.72 -11.95
CA TYR A 232 -10.48 14.31 -12.30
C TYR A 232 -11.56 15.25 -11.73
N ALA A 233 -11.22 16.51 -11.44
CA ALA A 233 -12.09 17.40 -10.68
C ALA A 233 -13.50 17.60 -11.29
N SER A 234 -13.66 17.49 -12.61
CA SER A 234 -14.95 17.63 -13.29
C SER A 234 -15.91 16.45 -13.10
N HIS A 235 -15.41 15.31 -12.61
CA HIS A 235 -16.17 14.08 -12.40
C HIS A 235 -16.00 13.52 -10.98
N TRP A 236 -15.38 14.29 -10.08
CA TRP A 236 -15.16 13.92 -8.69
C TRP A 236 -16.26 14.49 -7.80
N PHE A 237 -16.86 13.65 -6.97
CA PHE A 237 -17.92 14.01 -6.06
C PHE A 237 -17.59 13.55 -4.64
N ASP A 238 -17.52 14.51 -3.72
CA ASP A 238 -17.34 14.26 -2.29
C ASP A 238 -18.73 14.04 -1.68
N LEU A 239 -18.95 12.84 -1.16
CA LEU A 239 -20.15 12.44 -0.44
C LEU A 239 -19.87 12.61 1.06
N CYS A 240 -20.46 13.67 1.64
CA CYS A 240 -20.02 14.20 2.92
C CYS A 240 -20.84 13.67 4.11
N PRO A 241 -20.26 13.68 5.33
CA PRO A 241 -20.94 13.21 6.53
C PRO A 241 -22.09 14.13 6.98
N ASP A 242 -22.18 15.35 6.43
CA ASP A 242 -23.30 16.29 6.63
C ASP A 242 -24.50 16.01 5.70
N GLY A 243 -24.42 14.98 4.86
CA GLY A 243 -25.46 14.62 3.89
C GLY A 243 -25.49 15.50 2.64
N VAL A 244 -24.46 16.32 2.43
CA VAL A 244 -24.33 17.18 1.25
C VAL A 244 -23.33 16.59 0.27
N MET A 245 -23.64 16.60 -1.03
CA MET A 245 -22.65 16.29 -2.06
C MET A 245 -21.90 17.56 -2.46
N ARG A 246 -20.57 17.46 -2.59
CA ARG A 246 -19.70 18.58 -2.93
C ARG A 246 -18.75 18.21 -4.07
N GLY A 247 -18.24 19.21 -4.77
CA GLY A 247 -17.06 19.02 -5.62
C GLY A 247 -15.82 18.74 -4.76
N PRO A 248 -14.71 18.28 -5.38
CA PRO A 248 -13.49 18.00 -4.65
C PRO A 248 -12.96 19.26 -3.96
N ALA A 249 -12.38 19.08 -2.78
CA ALA A 249 -11.67 20.14 -2.08
C ALA A 249 -10.39 20.53 -2.83
N ALA A 250 -9.96 21.79 -2.67
CA ALA A 250 -8.69 22.27 -3.20
C ALA A 250 -7.51 21.44 -2.64
N VAL A 251 -6.42 21.32 -3.41
CA VAL A 251 -5.20 20.61 -2.98
C VAL A 251 -4.73 21.14 -1.63
N GLY A 252 -4.45 20.24 -0.68
CA GLY A 252 -4.07 20.57 0.69
C GLY A 252 -5.23 20.85 1.66
N ALA A 253 -6.47 20.97 1.17
CA ALA A 253 -7.65 21.06 2.02
C ALA A 253 -8.26 19.68 2.31
N LEU A 254 -8.95 19.56 3.45
CA LEU A 254 -9.73 18.37 3.82
C LEU A 254 -10.89 18.15 2.82
N PRO A 255 -11.30 16.90 2.55
CA PRO A 255 -12.48 16.64 1.75
C PRO A 255 -13.72 17.32 2.30
N CYS A 256 -14.75 17.43 1.45
CA CYS A 256 -16.01 18.06 1.83
C CYS A 256 -15.93 19.55 2.17
N THR A 257 -14.83 20.21 1.81
CA THR A 257 -14.69 21.68 1.88
C THR A 257 -14.88 22.36 0.52
N GLY A 258 -15.12 21.58 -0.54
CA GLY A 258 -15.41 22.08 -1.88
C GLY A 258 -16.81 22.68 -2.03
N SER A 259 -17.12 23.13 -3.25
CA SER A 259 -18.41 23.75 -3.58
C SER A 259 -19.57 22.75 -3.47
N THR A 260 -20.65 23.17 -2.82
CA THR A 260 -21.88 22.38 -2.74
C THR A 260 -22.50 22.14 -4.11
N MET A 261 -22.94 20.90 -4.34
CA MET A 261 -23.65 20.49 -5.54
C MET A 261 -25.16 20.63 -5.34
N SER A 262 -25.88 21.00 -6.39
CA SER A 262 -27.34 21.18 -6.35
C SER A 262 -28.12 19.86 -6.39
N THR A 263 -27.46 18.76 -6.70
CA THR A 263 -28.02 17.40 -6.80
C THR A 263 -27.14 16.43 -6.01
N THR A 264 -27.68 15.27 -5.66
CA THR A 264 -26.91 14.15 -5.08
C THR A 264 -26.59 13.07 -6.11
N ASN A 265 -26.90 13.31 -7.39
CA ASN A 265 -26.71 12.33 -8.47
C ASN A 265 -27.29 10.94 -8.12
N GLY A 266 -28.51 10.92 -7.59
CA GLY A 266 -29.20 9.69 -7.22
C GLY A 266 -28.79 9.09 -5.88
N TRP A 267 -27.72 9.56 -5.25
CA TRP A 267 -27.30 9.08 -3.94
C TRP A 267 -28.24 9.58 -2.83
N GLU A 268 -28.57 8.67 -1.92
CA GLU A 268 -29.38 8.88 -0.73
C GLU A 268 -28.50 8.82 0.51
N PHE A 269 -28.72 9.72 1.46
CA PHE A 269 -27.96 9.81 2.70
C PHE A 269 -28.77 9.33 3.90
N ALA A 270 -28.15 8.51 4.74
CA ALA A 270 -28.67 8.14 6.04
C ALA A 270 -27.53 8.00 7.05
N VAL A 271 -27.85 8.06 8.34
CA VAL A 271 -26.90 7.71 9.41
C VAL A 271 -27.38 6.43 10.07
N THR A 272 -26.65 5.33 9.87
CA THR A 272 -26.98 4.00 10.38
C THR A 272 -25.98 3.62 11.46
N GLY A 273 -26.44 3.35 12.69
CA GLY A 273 -25.54 2.98 13.79
C GLY A 273 -24.48 4.04 14.13
N GLY A 274 -24.75 5.32 13.84
CA GLY A 274 -23.79 6.42 14.01
C GLY A 274 -22.74 6.55 12.90
N VAL A 275 -22.87 5.77 11.82
CA VAL A 275 -22.02 5.85 10.64
C VAL A 275 -22.78 6.53 9.50
N PRO A 276 -22.24 7.60 8.89
CA PRO A 276 -22.79 8.17 7.66
C PRO A 276 -22.77 7.11 6.55
N THR A 277 -23.89 6.89 5.89
CA THR A 277 -24.03 5.91 4.81
C THR A 277 -24.66 6.57 3.59
N TRP A 278 -23.97 6.48 2.46
CA TRP A 278 -24.47 6.91 1.16
C TRP A 278 -24.89 5.69 0.35
N THR A 279 -26.15 5.66 -0.07
CA THR A 279 -26.72 4.57 -0.87
C THR A 279 -27.07 5.08 -2.25
N LEU A 280 -26.60 4.40 -3.29
CA LEU A 280 -27.04 4.63 -4.66
C LEU A 280 -28.08 3.56 -5.01
N PRO A 281 -29.40 3.85 -4.87
CA PRO A 281 -30.43 2.87 -5.15
C PRO A 281 -30.55 2.60 -6.64
N ARG A 282 -30.99 1.39 -6.99
CA ARG A 282 -31.26 0.99 -8.38
C ARG A 282 -32.25 1.90 -9.10
N THR A 283 -33.22 2.45 -8.38
CA THR A 283 -34.31 3.28 -8.92
C THR A 283 -33.88 4.71 -9.25
N ALA A 284 -32.61 5.08 -9.00
CA ALA A 284 -32.13 6.39 -9.35
C ALA A 284 -32.17 6.54 -10.89
N GLY A 285 -32.94 7.50 -11.38
CA GLY A 285 -33.42 7.61 -12.77
C GLY A 285 -32.40 7.95 -13.86
N GLY A 286 -31.17 7.45 -13.80
CA GLY A 286 -30.16 7.60 -14.84
C GLY A 286 -28.84 6.91 -14.50
N PRO A 287 -27.92 6.74 -15.46
CA PRO A 287 -26.53 6.45 -15.11
C PRO A 287 -25.89 7.70 -14.51
N PHE A 288 -25.56 7.63 -13.22
CA PHE A 288 -24.83 8.69 -12.51
C PHE A 288 -23.33 8.39 -12.54
N ASN A 289 -22.71 8.71 -13.68
CA ASN A 289 -21.31 8.40 -13.90
C ASN A 289 -20.38 9.35 -13.15
N GLY A 290 -19.28 8.82 -12.62
CA GLY A 290 -18.24 9.62 -11.99
C GLY A 290 -17.46 8.88 -10.90
N ILE A 291 -16.70 9.66 -10.14
CA ILE A 291 -15.88 9.19 -9.03
C ILE A 291 -16.54 9.68 -7.75
N TYR A 292 -16.90 8.74 -6.88
CA TYR A 292 -17.59 9.05 -5.64
C TYR A 292 -16.69 8.73 -4.45
N TYR A 293 -16.34 9.79 -3.73
CA TYR A 293 -15.52 9.73 -2.54
C TYR A 293 -16.39 9.90 -1.30
N VAL A 294 -16.65 8.80 -0.57
CA VAL A 294 -17.38 8.84 0.69
C VAL A 294 -16.41 9.19 1.81
N TYR A 295 -16.57 10.41 2.34
CA TYR A 295 -15.72 10.90 3.42
C TYR A 295 -16.26 10.43 4.78
N GLN A 296 -15.47 9.62 5.50
CA GLN A 296 -15.78 9.16 6.86
C GLN A 296 -17.13 8.44 6.97
N GLY A 297 -17.40 7.53 6.03
CA GLY A 297 -18.68 6.86 5.92
C GLY A 297 -18.65 5.63 5.03
N ASP A 298 -19.82 5.02 4.89
CA ASP A 298 -20.02 3.80 4.11
C ASP A 298 -20.69 4.11 2.77
N ALA A 299 -20.38 3.31 1.77
CA ALA A 299 -21.00 3.34 0.45
C ALA A 299 -21.80 2.06 0.20
N VAL A 300 -23.02 2.19 -0.29
CA VAL A 300 -23.83 1.06 -0.78
C VAL A 300 -24.19 1.31 -2.24
N VAL A 301 -23.62 0.51 -3.14
CA VAL A 301 -23.80 0.63 -4.59
C VAL A 301 -24.80 -0.41 -5.06
N GLY A 302 -26.05 0.05 -5.25
CA GLY A 302 -27.19 -0.76 -5.66
C GLY A 302 -28.11 -1.17 -4.52
N SER A 303 -29.34 -1.51 -4.90
CA SER A 303 -30.40 -2.06 -4.03
C SER A 303 -31.07 -3.26 -4.72
N ASN A 304 -31.98 -3.96 -4.04
CA ASN A 304 -32.58 -5.24 -4.51
C ASN A 304 -33.13 -5.21 -5.97
N GLY A 305 -32.84 -6.26 -6.75
CA GLY A 305 -33.25 -6.49 -8.15
C GLY A 305 -32.19 -6.20 -9.23
N ASN A 306 -32.23 -6.88 -10.39
CA ASN A 306 -31.20 -6.76 -11.44
C ASN A 306 -31.39 -5.49 -12.31
N SER A 307 -30.36 -4.64 -12.44
CA SER A 307 -30.32 -3.56 -13.45
C SER A 307 -29.57 -4.00 -14.71
N SER A 308 -30.08 -3.68 -15.90
CA SER A 308 -29.42 -4.00 -17.18
C SER A 308 -28.51 -2.89 -17.71
N THR A 309 -28.53 -1.70 -17.11
CA THR A 309 -27.74 -0.54 -17.60
C THR A 309 -26.39 -0.49 -16.89
N THR A 310 -25.30 -0.49 -17.66
CA THR A 310 -23.94 -0.36 -17.12
C THR A 310 -23.65 1.09 -16.73
N TRP A 311 -23.20 1.32 -15.50
CA TRP A 311 -22.84 2.64 -14.99
C TRP A 311 -21.32 2.74 -14.89
N GLN A 312 -20.76 3.89 -15.26
CA GLN A 312 -19.32 4.13 -15.17
C GLN A 312 -19.01 4.87 -13.87
N ILE A 313 -18.68 4.11 -12.83
CA ILE A 313 -18.55 4.58 -11.46
C ILE A 313 -17.29 3.99 -10.84
N SER A 314 -16.50 4.81 -10.16
CA SER A 314 -15.51 4.34 -9.20
C SER A 314 -15.87 4.86 -7.81
N VAL A 315 -15.81 3.98 -6.80
CA VAL A 315 -16.19 4.32 -5.42
C VAL A 315 -15.02 4.14 -4.47
N LEU A 316 -14.80 5.16 -3.65
CA LEU A 316 -13.78 5.17 -2.60
C LEU A 316 -14.47 5.53 -1.29
N ALA A 317 -14.27 4.74 -0.25
CA ALA A 317 -14.81 5.01 1.09
C ALA A 317 -13.68 5.15 2.10
N GLU A 318 -13.56 6.34 2.70
CA GLU A 318 -12.62 6.64 3.78
C GLU A 318 -13.27 6.31 5.13
N ALA A 319 -12.52 5.62 5.99
CA ALA A 319 -12.92 5.41 7.37
C ALA A 319 -12.57 6.63 8.24
N GLU A 320 -13.42 6.96 9.20
CA GLU A 320 -13.06 7.88 10.28
C GLU A 320 -12.06 7.20 11.22
N ARG A 321 -10.92 7.85 11.45
CA ARG A 321 -9.87 7.39 12.37
C ARG A 321 -9.96 8.09 13.71
N GLY A 322 -9.63 7.37 14.78
CA GLY A 322 -9.55 7.93 16.14
C GLY A 322 -10.70 7.55 17.07
N VAL A 323 -11.59 6.67 16.63
CA VAL A 323 -12.57 6.03 17.52
C VAL A 323 -11.88 4.85 18.20
N ILE A 324 -11.28 5.07 19.38
CA ILE A 324 -10.50 4.04 20.09
C ILE A 324 -11.34 2.78 20.32
N ASN A 325 -11.12 1.74 19.52
CA ASN A 325 -11.81 0.47 19.60
C ASN A 325 -10.97 -0.60 18.90
N ALA A 326 -10.36 -1.47 19.69
CA ALA A 326 -9.56 -2.59 19.20
C ALA A 326 -10.37 -3.56 18.31
N ALA A 327 -11.70 -3.63 18.48
CA ALA A 327 -12.56 -4.45 17.63
C ALA A 327 -12.80 -3.87 16.23
N THR A 328 -12.56 -2.57 16.04
CA THR A 328 -12.65 -1.90 14.74
C THR A 328 -11.32 -1.31 14.29
N CYS A 329 -10.24 -1.65 15.00
CA CYS A 329 -8.87 -1.16 14.74
C CYS A 329 -8.82 0.36 14.57
N ASP A 330 -9.53 1.04 15.48
CA ASP A 330 -9.65 2.50 15.56
C ASP A 330 -10.29 3.19 14.34
N LYS A 331 -11.07 2.42 13.56
CA LYS A 331 -11.83 2.89 12.40
C LYS A 331 -13.34 2.89 12.68
N ARG A 332 -14.05 3.83 12.05
CA ARG A 332 -15.52 3.85 11.91
C ARG A 332 -15.91 4.14 10.46
N GLY A 333 -16.77 3.31 9.88
CA GLY A 333 -17.18 3.42 8.47
C GLY A 333 -16.10 2.95 7.50
N GLY A 334 -16.06 3.51 6.28
CA GLY A 334 -15.09 3.15 5.24
C GLY A 334 -15.41 1.85 4.51
N ASN A 335 -16.62 1.33 4.64
CA ASN A 335 -17.06 0.12 3.96
C ASN A 335 -17.63 0.44 2.58
N VAL A 336 -17.46 -0.49 1.64
CA VAL A 336 -18.16 -0.46 0.36
C VAL A 336 -18.94 -1.76 0.21
N GLU A 337 -20.25 -1.65 0.04
CA GLU A 337 -21.12 -2.77 -0.30
C GLU A 337 -21.60 -2.66 -1.74
N TRP A 338 -21.35 -3.69 -2.54
CA TRP A 338 -21.81 -3.79 -3.91
C TRP A 338 -22.92 -4.85 -4.03
N LYS A 339 -24.06 -4.43 -4.58
CA LYS A 339 -25.25 -5.28 -4.72
C LYS A 339 -25.60 -5.61 -6.15
N LEU A 340 -25.98 -4.69 -7.05
CA LEU A 340 -26.73 -5.16 -8.25
C LEU A 340 -26.59 -4.28 -9.52
N PHE A 341 -25.53 -3.47 -9.61
CA PHE A 341 -25.23 -2.74 -10.84
C PHE A 341 -24.19 -3.45 -11.68
N ASN A 342 -24.40 -3.43 -13.00
CA ASN A 342 -23.31 -3.56 -13.94
C ASN A 342 -22.46 -2.29 -13.84
N LEU A 343 -21.22 -2.43 -13.41
CA LEU A 343 -20.33 -1.30 -13.22
C LEU A 343 -19.17 -1.37 -14.20
N THR A 344 -18.64 -0.22 -14.59
CA THR A 344 -17.33 -0.08 -15.22
C THR A 344 -16.62 1.05 -14.49
N PRO A 345 -15.28 1.05 -14.44
CA PRO A 345 -14.57 2.01 -13.63
C PRO A 345 -14.53 3.35 -14.36
N TRP A 346 -14.66 4.44 -13.61
CA TRP A 346 -14.35 5.78 -14.14
C TRP A 346 -12.84 6.06 -14.03
N LEU A 347 -12.25 5.68 -12.90
CA LEU A 347 -10.80 5.72 -12.67
C LEU A 347 -10.12 4.57 -13.40
N SER A 348 -9.09 4.86 -14.18
CA SER A 348 -8.29 3.82 -14.82
C SER A 348 -7.74 2.86 -13.76
N GLY A 349 -8.03 1.56 -13.93
CA GLY A 349 -7.54 0.49 -13.05
C GLY A 349 -8.16 0.41 -11.65
N LEU A 350 -9.09 1.28 -11.24
CA LEU A 350 -9.74 1.22 -9.93
C LEU A 350 -11.27 1.22 -10.02
N GLN A 351 -11.89 0.12 -9.58
CA GLN A 351 -13.34 -0.01 -9.51
C GLN A 351 -13.86 0.37 -8.12
N MET A 352 -13.29 -0.19 -7.06
CA MET A 352 -13.71 0.07 -5.67
C MET A 352 -12.52 0.06 -4.71
N LEU A 353 -12.51 1.01 -3.77
CA LEU A 353 -11.58 1.06 -2.65
C LEU A 353 -12.36 1.27 -1.35
N ALA A 354 -12.41 0.25 -0.51
CA ALA A 354 -12.88 0.35 0.86
C ALA A 354 -11.67 0.44 1.79
N GLU A 355 -11.56 1.49 2.61
CA GLU A 355 -10.50 1.54 3.64
C GLU A 355 -10.75 0.55 4.78
N SER A 356 -12.00 0.08 4.92
CA SER A 356 -12.38 -1.05 5.77
C SER A 356 -12.82 -2.26 4.95
N ASN A 357 -14.09 -2.65 4.98
CA ASN A 357 -14.55 -3.89 4.36
C ASN A 357 -15.14 -3.63 2.97
N LEU A 358 -14.82 -4.52 2.03
CA LEU A 358 -15.48 -4.60 0.74
C LEU A 358 -16.39 -5.83 0.72
N THR A 359 -17.69 -5.61 0.58
CA THR A 359 -18.68 -6.69 0.55
C THR A 359 -19.38 -6.75 -0.80
N GLY A 360 -19.36 -7.91 -1.45
CA GLY A 360 -20.11 -8.20 -2.66
C GLY A 360 -21.23 -9.17 -2.36
N ASN A 361 -22.48 -8.72 -2.38
CA ASN A 361 -23.69 -9.56 -2.22
C ASN A 361 -24.44 -9.71 -3.56
N ALA A 362 -23.71 -9.50 -4.66
CA ALA A 362 -24.26 -9.24 -5.97
C ALA A 362 -24.47 -10.49 -6.82
N ASN A 363 -25.48 -10.46 -7.70
CA ASN A 363 -25.60 -11.39 -8.83
C ASN A 363 -25.37 -10.68 -10.18
N ALA A 364 -24.84 -9.45 -10.15
CA ALA A 364 -24.54 -8.65 -11.32
C ALA A 364 -23.04 -8.73 -11.66
N THR A 365 -22.65 -8.25 -12.84
CA THR A 365 -21.25 -8.19 -13.26
C THR A 365 -20.63 -6.86 -12.80
N ALA A 366 -19.58 -6.89 -11.97
CA ALA A 366 -18.74 -5.71 -11.80
C ALA A 366 -17.65 -5.75 -12.88
N GLY A 367 -17.45 -4.63 -13.56
CA GLY A 367 -16.55 -4.50 -14.71
C GLY A 367 -15.08 -4.64 -14.35
N SER A 368 -14.24 -4.16 -15.28
CA SER A 368 -12.76 -4.20 -15.19
C SER A 368 -12.25 -3.27 -14.08
N GLY A 369 -11.34 -3.71 -13.21
CA GLY A 369 -10.65 -2.83 -12.27
C GLY A 369 -10.16 -3.55 -11.02
N LEU A 370 -9.46 -2.82 -10.17
CA LEU A 370 -9.08 -3.30 -8.86
C LEU A 370 -10.22 -3.13 -7.84
N PHE A 371 -10.36 -4.15 -7.00
CA PHE A 371 -11.28 -4.23 -5.88
C PHE A 371 -10.45 -4.36 -4.61
N LEU A 372 -10.39 -3.27 -3.84
CA LEU A 372 -9.46 -3.14 -2.73
C LEU A 372 -10.22 -3.04 -1.42
N ALA A 373 -9.75 -3.77 -0.42
CA ALA A 373 -10.22 -3.68 0.95
C ALA A 373 -9.05 -3.47 1.92
N GLY A 374 -9.13 -2.44 2.76
CA GLY A 374 -8.14 -2.21 3.79
C GLY A 374 -8.18 -3.27 4.90
N ASP A 375 -9.37 -3.81 5.22
CA ASP A 375 -9.55 -4.76 6.33
C ASP A 375 -10.01 -6.14 5.85
N LYS A 376 -11.06 -6.25 5.04
CA LYS A 376 -11.58 -7.57 4.64
C LYS A 376 -12.32 -7.50 3.33
N VAL A 377 -12.18 -8.53 2.51
CA VAL A 377 -13.10 -8.77 1.39
C VAL A 377 -14.04 -9.93 1.69
N ASP A 378 -15.34 -9.70 1.47
CA ASP A 378 -16.41 -10.70 1.56
C ASP A 378 -17.21 -10.73 0.27
N LEU A 379 -16.91 -11.67 -0.63
CA LEU A 379 -17.65 -11.87 -1.86
C LEU A 379 -18.62 -13.04 -1.69
N ASN A 380 -19.83 -12.75 -1.22
CA ASN A 380 -20.89 -13.72 -0.98
C ASN A 380 -21.93 -13.64 -2.10
N THR A 381 -21.57 -14.21 -3.25
CA THR A 381 -22.39 -14.11 -4.47
C THR A 381 -22.90 -15.48 -4.90
N SER A 382 -23.89 -15.51 -5.79
CA SER A 382 -24.38 -16.78 -6.36
C SER A 382 -24.02 -16.97 -7.84
N SER A 383 -23.63 -15.90 -8.53
CA SER A 383 -23.23 -15.92 -9.96
C SER A 383 -22.56 -14.62 -10.43
N SER A 384 -21.90 -13.87 -9.55
CA SER A 384 -21.28 -12.61 -9.97
C SER A 384 -20.06 -12.85 -10.86
N THR A 385 -19.78 -11.90 -11.74
CA THR A 385 -18.51 -11.87 -12.49
C THR A 385 -17.81 -10.55 -12.19
N ILE A 386 -16.53 -10.64 -11.84
CA ILE A 386 -15.62 -9.52 -11.64
C ILE A 386 -14.56 -9.62 -12.74
N THR A 387 -14.19 -8.50 -13.37
CA THR A 387 -13.00 -8.45 -14.22
C THR A 387 -11.93 -7.62 -13.54
N GLY A 388 -10.72 -8.14 -13.39
CA GLY A 388 -9.63 -7.46 -12.71
C GLY A 388 -9.04 -8.27 -11.56
N ALA A 389 -8.72 -7.63 -10.43
CA ALA A 389 -8.10 -8.30 -9.30
C ALA A 389 -8.64 -7.80 -7.96
N VAL A 390 -8.59 -8.69 -6.97
CA VAL A 390 -9.10 -8.47 -5.61
C VAL A 390 -7.93 -8.46 -4.64
N ILE A 391 -7.83 -7.41 -3.83
CA ILE A 391 -6.74 -7.24 -2.87
C ILE A 391 -7.32 -6.87 -1.51
N ALA A 392 -6.91 -7.59 -0.47
CA ALA A 392 -7.29 -7.30 0.92
C ALA A 392 -6.06 -7.17 1.81
N ALA A 393 -5.88 -6.02 2.45
CA ALA A 393 -4.73 -5.74 3.30
C ALA A 393 -4.84 -6.27 4.73
N ASN A 394 -6.04 -6.72 5.17
CA ASN A 394 -6.26 -7.23 6.53
C ASN A 394 -5.63 -6.41 7.65
N ASN A 395 -5.69 -5.08 7.52
CA ASN A 395 -5.18 -4.15 8.53
C ASN A 395 -5.88 -4.30 9.88
N CYS A 396 -7.07 -4.90 9.90
CA CYS A 396 -7.81 -5.20 11.11
C CYS A 396 -8.09 -6.70 11.29
N ALA A 397 -7.36 -7.34 12.19
CA ALA A 397 -7.55 -8.76 12.51
C ALA A 397 -8.97 -9.08 13.03
N ALA A 398 -9.62 -8.12 13.71
CA ALA A 398 -10.98 -8.28 14.23
C ALA A 398 -12.05 -8.35 13.13
N ALA A 399 -11.75 -7.93 11.90
CA ALA A 399 -12.66 -8.07 10.76
C ALA A 399 -12.85 -9.53 10.32
N GLY A 400 -11.92 -10.42 10.70
CA GLY A 400 -11.96 -11.85 10.39
C GLY A 400 -11.24 -12.21 9.09
N GLU A 401 -11.57 -13.39 8.56
CA GLU A 401 -10.98 -13.97 7.34
C GLU A 401 -11.66 -13.48 6.07
N ASN A 402 -10.92 -13.37 4.97
CA ASN A 402 -11.51 -13.02 3.67
C ASN A 402 -12.33 -14.20 3.13
N THR A 403 -13.48 -13.91 2.53
CA THR A 403 -14.35 -14.95 1.97
C THR A 403 -14.63 -14.73 0.48
N ILE A 404 -14.52 -15.81 -0.31
CA ILE A 404 -14.85 -15.79 -1.74
C ILE A 404 -15.81 -16.95 -2.03
N GLN A 405 -17.03 -16.59 -2.43
CA GLN A 405 -18.13 -17.52 -2.69
C GLN A 405 -18.91 -17.17 -3.96
N GLY A 406 -19.12 -18.17 -4.82
CA GLY A 406 -20.07 -18.10 -5.94
C GLY A 406 -19.74 -17.04 -7.01
N VAL A 407 -18.47 -16.64 -7.11
CA VAL A 407 -17.98 -15.58 -8.00
C VAL A 407 -17.05 -16.14 -9.08
N THR A 408 -17.12 -15.51 -10.26
CA THR A 408 -16.11 -15.63 -11.30
C THR A 408 -15.22 -14.39 -11.31
N ILE A 409 -13.91 -14.54 -11.18
CA ILE A 409 -12.92 -13.46 -11.30
C ILE A 409 -12.13 -13.68 -12.60
N ASN A 410 -12.28 -12.76 -13.55
CA ASN A 410 -11.52 -12.74 -14.79
C ASN A 410 -10.33 -11.81 -14.62
N TYR A 411 -9.16 -12.39 -14.35
CA TYR A 411 -7.94 -11.66 -14.08
C TYR A 411 -7.49 -10.83 -15.28
N ASP A 412 -7.30 -9.54 -15.04
CA ASP A 412 -6.76 -8.58 -16.01
C ASP A 412 -5.46 -8.01 -15.45
N ASP A 413 -4.33 -8.45 -15.98
CA ASP A 413 -3.01 -7.99 -15.57
C ASP A 413 -2.60 -6.69 -16.28
N THR A 414 -3.39 -6.17 -17.21
CA THR A 414 -3.05 -4.94 -17.94
C THR A 414 -3.42 -3.67 -17.16
N MET A 415 -4.15 -3.84 -16.07
CA MET A 415 -4.61 -2.73 -15.24
C MET A 415 -3.47 -2.13 -14.41
N GLU A 416 -3.45 -0.81 -14.37
CA GLU A 416 -2.53 -0.02 -13.55
C GLU A 416 -3.32 0.98 -12.72
N THR A 417 -2.92 1.18 -11.47
CA THR A 417 -3.56 2.14 -10.58
C THR A 417 -2.53 2.92 -9.77
N PRO A 418 -2.73 4.21 -9.48
CA PRO A 418 -1.78 5.01 -8.71
C PRO A 418 -1.86 4.71 -7.19
N LEU A 419 -1.79 3.44 -6.79
CA LEU A 419 -1.79 3.01 -5.38
C LEU A 419 -0.38 2.84 -4.78
N SER A 420 0.66 2.64 -5.61
CA SER A 420 1.99 2.34 -5.10
C SER A 420 2.98 3.49 -5.24
N ASP A 421 3.74 3.67 -4.18
CA ASP A 421 5.14 4.10 -4.28
C ASP A 421 5.96 2.82 -4.30
N ILE A 422 6.63 2.49 -5.40
CA ILE A 422 7.61 1.41 -5.37
C ILE A 422 8.95 2.02 -4.98
N ILE A 423 9.23 2.05 -3.69
CA ILE A 423 10.59 2.30 -3.22
C ILE A 423 11.40 1.02 -3.52
N ARG A 424 12.09 0.97 -4.66
CA ARG A 424 13.11 -0.05 -4.92
C ARG A 424 14.41 0.33 -4.20
N THR A 425 14.50 0.04 -2.92
CA THR A 425 15.74 0.20 -2.16
C THR A 425 16.83 -0.73 -2.71
N SER A 426 17.66 -0.25 -3.63
CA SER A 426 18.92 -0.89 -3.99
C SER A 426 19.99 -0.50 -2.97
N LEU A 427 20.26 -1.38 -2.00
CA LEU A 427 21.24 -1.16 -0.94
C LEU A 427 22.67 -1.14 -1.52
N TRP A 428 23.35 -0.01 -1.37
CA TRP A 428 24.81 0.05 -1.49
C TRP A 428 25.39 0.02 -0.08
N LEU A 429 25.96 -1.12 0.31
CA LEU A 429 26.75 -1.25 1.54
C LEU A 429 28.17 -0.82 1.23
N ASP A 430 28.71 0.16 1.96
CA ASP A 430 30.14 0.42 1.89
C ASP A 430 30.86 0.50 3.23
N TYR A 431 32.03 -0.12 3.21
CA TYR A 431 32.98 -0.33 4.29
C TYR A 431 33.95 0.86 4.33
N PRO A 432 34.32 1.38 5.51
CA PRO A 432 35.49 2.23 5.57
C PRO A 432 36.68 1.45 4.98
N ALA A 433 37.32 2.01 3.96
CA ALA A 433 38.72 1.73 3.73
C ALA A 433 39.47 2.12 5.02
N GLY A 434 40.39 1.26 5.44
CA GLY A 434 41.03 1.25 6.76
C GLY A 434 41.61 2.58 7.23
#